data_AF-A0A3R6Z645-F1
#
_entry.id   AF-A0A3R6Z645-F1
#
_cell.length_a   1.000
_cell.length_b   1.000
_cell.length_c   1.000
_cell.angle_alpha   90.00
_cell.angle_beta   90.00
_cell.angle_gamma   90.00
#
_symmetry.space_group_name_H-M   'P 1'
#
loop_
_entity.id
_entity.type
_entity.pdbx_description
1 polymer ?
#
loop_
_entity_poly.entity_id
_entity_poly.type
_entity_poly.pdbx_seq_one_letter_code
_entity_poly.pdbx_strand_id
1 'polypeptide(L)'
;MDLEELHHVTYRIPRSSHDAPNGDSIITCRVAAAHNEVGMKLWEAGFFLAEFVLSHPDLFRGQRVMELGAGVGFTGLVLASLPSVASAVVLTDYAPIVMQNLRYNIEVNASRLRCPQVDAMMVDWTTWKWMDAPWDILIAADCVYDVAAFPAMVHVLATFLDAGKTKSAIFASTLRNQDTFDAFLDQLHLHKIEYEDLTAAAISKMPHAFLYDNRGSIRVCRMTKAAADNVAT
;
A
#
# COMPACT_ATOMS: atom_id res chain seq x y z
N MET A 1 -0.50 26.34 -2.52
CA MET A 1 0.66 25.55 -2.08
C MET A 1 1.88 26.18 -2.69
N ASP A 2 2.85 26.56 -1.86
CA ASP A 2 4.15 26.97 -2.36
C ASP A 2 4.93 25.69 -2.70
N LEU A 3 5.26 25.50 -3.98
CA LEU A 3 5.99 24.31 -4.44
C LEU A 3 7.45 24.29 -3.91
N GLU A 4 7.86 25.34 -3.19
CA GLU A 4 9.21 25.59 -2.69
C GLU A 4 9.63 24.72 -1.49
N GLU A 5 8.71 23.98 -0.84
CA GLU A 5 9.04 23.07 0.28
C GLU A 5 9.13 21.58 -0.11
N LEU A 6 9.00 21.27 -1.40
CA LEU A 6 9.13 19.91 -1.90
C LEU A 6 10.60 19.56 -2.20
N HIS A 7 11.03 18.37 -1.82
CA HIS A 7 12.36 17.86 -2.12
C HIS A 7 12.32 16.39 -2.52
N HIS A 8 13.37 15.90 -3.17
CA HIS A 8 13.47 14.50 -3.57
C HIS A 8 14.20 13.69 -2.51
N VAL A 9 13.62 12.56 -2.15
CA VAL A 9 14.29 11.48 -1.43
C VAL A 9 14.49 10.31 -2.38
N THR A 10 15.65 9.66 -2.32
CA THR A 10 15.99 8.54 -3.20
C THR A 10 16.47 7.37 -2.36
N TYR A 11 15.90 6.19 -2.62
CA TYR A 11 16.23 4.96 -1.93
C TYR A 11 16.73 3.92 -2.91
N ARG A 12 17.76 3.19 -2.51
CA ARG A 12 18.23 2.01 -3.23
C ARG A 12 17.33 0.83 -2.87
N ILE A 13 16.86 0.12 -3.87
CA ILE A 13 16.00 -1.05 -3.71
C ILE A 13 16.89 -2.29 -3.79
N PRO A 14 16.97 -3.10 -2.71
CA PRO A 14 17.71 -4.35 -2.74
C PRO A 14 17.12 -5.29 -3.78
N ARG A 15 17.99 -5.96 -4.55
CA ARG A 15 17.58 -7.01 -5.49
C ARG A 15 17.71 -8.39 -4.86
N SER A 16 16.96 -9.34 -5.40
CA SER A 16 17.14 -10.75 -5.05
C SER A 16 18.47 -11.24 -5.59
N SER A 17 19.05 -12.28 -4.98
CA SER A 17 20.30 -12.91 -5.43
C SER A 17 20.24 -13.49 -6.86
N HIS A 18 19.06 -13.57 -7.46
CA HIS A 18 18.83 -14.11 -8.81
C HIS A 18 18.80 -13.06 -9.93
N ASP A 19 18.92 -11.76 -9.59
CA ASP A 19 18.88 -10.70 -10.59
C ASP A 19 20.23 -10.46 -11.28
N ALA A 20 20.21 -10.10 -12.57
CA ALA A 20 21.43 -9.85 -13.35
C ALA A 20 22.27 -8.67 -12.78
N PRO A 21 23.61 -8.71 -12.89
CA PRO A 21 24.52 -7.87 -12.09
C PRO A 21 24.50 -6.36 -12.37
N ASN A 22 23.94 -5.91 -13.49
CA ASN A 22 24.08 -4.52 -13.94
C ASN A 22 22.82 -3.70 -13.67
N GLY A 23 22.80 -3.04 -12.50
CA GLY A 23 21.97 -1.87 -12.25
C GLY A 23 21.22 -1.96 -10.93
N ASP A 24 21.66 -1.19 -9.94
CA ASP A 24 20.86 -0.93 -8.74
C ASP A 24 19.54 -0.30 -9.14
N SER A 25 18.42 -0.85 -8.66
CA SER A 25 17.14 -0.17 -8.79
C SER A 25 17.08 0.92 -7.72
N ILE A 26 16.75 2.14 -8.11
CA ILE A 26 16.51 3.26 -7.20
C ILE A 26 15.09 3.76 -7.39
N ILE A 27 14.47 4.21 -6.31
CA ILE A 27 13.17 4.87 -6.35
C ILE A 27 13.33 6.26 -5.75
N THR A 28 12.90 7.26 -6.51
CA THR A 28 12.94 8.67 -6.12
C THR A 28 11.51 9.18 -5.92
N CYS A 29 11.20 9.69 -4.75
CA CYS A 29 9.91 10.34 -4.48
C CYS A 29 10.15 11.80 -4.15
N ARG A 30 9.33 12.69 -4.72
CA ARG A 30 9.19 14.05 -4.24
C ARG A 30 8.24 14.07 -3.05
N VAL A 31 8.70 14.64 -1.95
CA VAL A 31 8.03 14.67 -0.65
C VAL A 31 8.04 16.10 -0.08
N ALA A 32 7.08 16.41 0.79
CA ALA A 32 7.05 17.68 1.52
C ALA A 32 7.97 17.61 2.75
N ALA A 33 8.60 18.75 3.09
CA ALA A 33 9.40 18.87 4.32
C ALA A 33 8.54 19.03 5.59
N ALA A 34 7.32 19.56 5.47
CA ALA A 34 6.48 19.95 6.60
C ALA A 34 5.45 18.88 7.02
N HIS A 35 5.09 18.90 8.32
CA HIS A 35 4.21 17.93 8.98
C HIS A 35 2.71 18.04 8.64
N ASN A 36 2.26 19.12 7.97
CA ASN A 36 0.84 19.40 7.77
C ASN A 36 0.25 18.76 6.50
N GLU A 37 1.07 18.10 5.68
CA GLU A 37 0.65 17.48 4.43
C GLU A 37 0.83 15.95 4.50
N VAL A 38 -0.04 15.29 5.27
CA VAL A 38 0.04 13.84 5.56
C VAL A 38 0.24 13.01 4.29
N GLY A 39 -0.46 13.33 3.19
CA GLY A 39 -0.33 12.62 1.90
C GLY A 39 0.96 12.91 1.10
N MET A 40 1.75 13.91 1.48
CA MET A 40 3.00 14.31 0.82
C MET A 40 4.24 13.90 1.61
N LYS A 41 4.07 13.28 2.79
CA LYS A 41 5.13 12.69 3.58
C LYS A 41 5.26 11.19 3.27
N LEU A 42 6.48 10.68 3.28
CA LEU A 42 6.73 9.24 3.34
C LEU A 42 6.68 8.77 4.80
N TRP A 43 5.65 8.00 5.15
CA TRP A 43 5.45 7.45 6.49
C TRP A 43 6.15 6.10 6.66
N GLU A 44 6.46 5.77 7.90
CA GLU A 44 7.28 4.61 8.26
C GLU A 44 6.58 3.28 7.90
N ALA A 45 5.26 3.21 7.98
CA ALA A 45 4.53 2.04 7.50
C ALA A 45 4.62 1.84 5.97
N GLY A 46 4.91 2.91 5.20
CA GLY A 46 5.23 2.83 3.78
C GLY A 46 6.56 2.14 3.52
N PHE A 47 7.60 2.46 4.30
CA PHE A 47 8.86 1.70 4.26
C PHE A 47 8.66 0.25 4.68
N PHE A 48 7.91 0.01 5.74
CA PHE A 48 7.61 -1.33 6.23
C PHE A 48 6.88 -2.17 5.18
N LEU A 49 5.86 -1.61 4.52
CA LEU A 49 5.13 -2.32 3.47
C LEU A 49 5.99 -2.54 2.23
N ALA A 50 6.89 -1.60 1.90
CA ALA A 50 7.86 -1.80 0.82
C ALA A 50 8.81 -2.97 1.13
N GLU A 51 9.29 -3.11 2.37
CA GLU A 51 10.07 -4.29 2.79
C GLU A 51 9.25 -5.58 2.78
N PHE A 52 7.97 -5.52 3.14
CA PHE A 52 7.06 -6.65 3.01
C PHE A 52 6.98 -7.13 1.55
N VAL A 53 6.78 -6.20 0.61
CA VAL A 53 6.74 -6.50 -0.83
C VAL A 53 8.05 -7.14 -1.30
N LEU A 54 9.20 -6.56 -0.90
CA LEU A 54 10.52 -7.08 -1.27
C LEU A 54 10.77 -8.50 -0.77
N SER A 55 10.21 -8.86 0.39
CA SER A 55 10.37 -10.18 1.01
C SER A 55 9.29 -11.19 0.61
N HIS A 56 8.23 -10.76 -0.07
CA HIS A 56 7.11 -11.60 -0.50
C HIS A 56 6.77 -11.43 -1.99
N PRO A 57 7.75 -11.43 -2.92
CA PRO A 57 7.47 -11.18 -4.34
C PRO A 57 6.52 -12.22 -4.94
N ASP A 58 6.53 -13.46 -4.43
CA ASP A 58 5.66 -14.53 -4.88
C ASP A 58 4.17 -14.21 -4.72
N LEU A 59 3.82 -13.46 -3.67
CA LEU A 59 2.44 -13.06 -3.39
C LEU A 59 1.87 -12.12 -4.46
N PHE A 60 2.74 -11.33 -5.09
CA PHE A 60 2.35 -10.32 -6.07
C PHE A 60 2.61 -10.77 -7.50
N ARG A 61 3.16 -11.98 -7.71
CA ARG A 61 3.56 -12.45 -9.03
C ARG A 61 2.35 -12.59 -9.97
N GLY A 62 2.36 -11.85 -11.07
CA GLY A 62 1.28 -11.83 -12.05
C GLY A 62 0.00 -11.14 -11.57
N GLN A 63 0.02 -10.54 -10.38
CA GLN A 63 -1.15 -9.90 -9.78
C GLN A 63 -1.28 -8.45 -10.24
N ARG A 64 -2.52 -7.98 -10.34
CA ARG A 64 -2.87 -6.57 -10.53
C ARG A 64 -3.12 -5.95 -9.17
N VAL A 65 -2.34 -4.94 -8.80
CA VAL A 65 -2.30 -4.42 -7.42
C VAL A 65 -2.81 -2.98 -7.38
N MET A 66 -3.66 -2.69 -6.41
CA MET A 66 -4.15 -1.34 -6.11
C MET A 66 -3.63 -0.89 -4.76
N GLU A 67 -2.93 0.25 -4.70
CA GLU A 67 -2.55 0.89 -3.44
C GLU A 67 -3.57 1.96 -3.07
N LEU A 68 -4.21 1.79 -1.91
CA LEU A 68 -5.17 2.74 -1.34
C LEU A 68 -4.43 3.75 -0.44
N GLY A 69 -4.73 5.05 -0.60
CA GLY A 69 -4.08 6.10 0.19
C GLY A 69 -2.56 6.11 -0.04
N ALA A 70 -2.14 6.04 -1.30
CA ALA A 70 -0.75 5.87 -1.69
C ALA A 70 0.14 7.06 -1.28
N GLY A 71 -0.43 8.25 -1.08
CA GLY A 71 0.33 9.46 -0.77
C GLY A 71 1.38 9.75 -1.84
N VAL A 72 2.65 9.59 -1.48
CA VAL A 72 3.80 9.77 -2.38
C VAL A 72 4.06 8.57 -3.30
N GLY A 73 3.41 7.43 -3.04
CA GLY A 73 3.44 6.22 -3.88
C GLY A 73 4.60 5.27 -3.66
N PHE A 74 5.39 5.44 -2.59
CA PHE A 74 6.66 4.73 -2.43
C PHE A 74 6.51 3.21 -2.49
N THR A 75 5.55 2.62 -1.76
CA THR A 75 5.34 1.16 -1.71
C THR A 75 5.05 0.60 -3.10
N GLY A 76 4.05 1.13 -3.80
CA GLY A 76 3.67 0.65 -5.12
C GLY A 76 4.74 0.93 -6.18
N LEU A 77 5.52 2.00 -6.05
CA LEU A 77 6.70 2.23 -6.90
C LEU A 77 7.81 1.20 -6.65
N VAL A 78 8.06 0.82 -5.40
CA VAL A 78 8.99 -0.27 -5.06
C VAL A 78 8.51 -1.58 -5.67
N LEU A 79 7.23 -1.94 -5.48
CA LEU A 79 6.62 -3.12 -6.09
C LEU A 79 6.78 -3.11 -7.62
N ALA A 80 6.45 -1.99 -8.25
CA ALA A 80 6.50 -1.82 -9.69
C ALA A 80 7.93 -1.84 -10.26
N SER A 81 8.95 -1.60 -9.43
CA SER A 81 10.36 -1.69 -9.84
C SER A 81 10.89 -3.13 -9.90
N LEU A 82 10.16 -4.09 -9.33
CA LEU A 82 10.58 -5.49 -9.28
C LEU A 82 10.29 -6.20 -10.60
N PRO A 83 11.28 -6.91 -11.19
CA PRO A 83 11.11 -7.60 -12.46
C PRO A 83 10.16 -8.79 -12.33
N SER A 84 9.18 -8.87 -13.23
CA SER A 84 8.24 -10.01 -13.34
C SER A 84 7.50 -10.34 -12.03
N VAL A 85 7.25 -9.32 -11.20
CA VAL A 85 6.44 -9.44 -9.98
C VAL A 85 5.00 -9.01 -10.30
N ALA A 86 4.63 -7.74 -10.22
CA ALA A 86 3.26 -7.33 -10.54
C ALA A 86 3.01 -7.23 -12.06
N SER A 87 1.78 -7.53 -12.51
CA SER A 87 1.35 -7.33 -13.89
C SER A 87 0.73 -5.95 -14.12
N ALA A 88 0.20 -5.33 -13.07
CA ALA A 88 -0.25 -3.94 -13.07
C ALA A 88 -0.17 -3.38 -11.64
N VAL A 89 0.14 -2.10 -11.50
CA VAL A 89 0.08 -1.37 -10.23
C VAL A 89 -0.69 -0.07 -10.46
N VAL A 90 -1.75 0.16 -9.69
CA VAL A 90 -2.42 1.46 -9.64
C VAL A 90 -2.22 2.08 -8.26
N LEU A 91 -1.77 3.33 -8.24
CA LEU A 91 -1.59 4.09 -7.01
C LEU A 91 -2.77 5.04 -6.85
N THR A 92 -3.43 5.04 -5.70
CA THR A 92 -4.67 5.79 -5.52
C THR A 92 -4.65 6.71 -4.31
N ASP A 93 -5.17 7.91 -4.51
CA ASP A 93 -5.39 8.92 -3.48
C ASP A 93 -6.58 9.80 -3.92
N TYR A 94 -7.03 10.73 -3.09
CA TYR A 94 -8.20 11.57 -3.38
C TYR A 94 -7.83 13.05 -3.54
N ALA A 95 -6.82 13.54 -2.81
CA ALA A 95 -6.52 14.95 -2.78
C ALA A 95 -5.86 15.38 -4.11
N PRO A 96 -6.38 16.40 -4.81
CA PRO A 96 -5.88 16.78 -6.14
C PRO A 96 -4.38 17.05 -6.19
N ILE A 97 -3.82 17.68 -5.14
CA ILE A 97 -2.40 17.94 -5.07
C ILE A 97 -1.57 16.67 -4.84
N VAL A 98 -2.04 15.76 -3.97
CA VAL A 98 -1.38 14.48 -3.75
C VAL A 98 -1.39 13.67 -5.05
N MET A 99 -2.52 13.66 -5.76
CA MET A 99 -2.63 13.02 -7.08
C MET A 99 -1.68 13.63 -8.13
N GLN A 100 -1.49 14.95 -8.14
CA GLN A 100 -0.50 15.60 -9.01
C GLN A 100 0.92 15.14 -8.67
N ASN A 101 1.26 15.07 -7.39
CA ASN A 101 2.57 14.62 -6.95
C ASN A 101 2.80 13.12 -7.17
N LEU A 102 1.79 12.30 -6.98
CA LEU A 102 1.81 10.86 -7.22
C LEU A 102 2.10 10.55 -8.70
N ARG A 103 1.43 11.27 -9.62
CA ARG A 103 1.73 11.18 -11.06
C ARG A 103 3.16 11.60 -11.38
N TYR A 104 3.63 12.70 -10.79
CA TYR A 104 5.01 13.15 -10.94
C TYR A 104 6.02 12.09 -10.44
N ASN A 105 5.75 11.46 -9.30
CA ASN A 105 6.61 10.41 -8.75
C ASN A 105 6.61 9.15 -9.63
N ILE A 106 5.49 8.79 -10.28
CA ILE A 106 5.48 7.74 -11.30
C ILE A 106 6.38 8.13 -12.47
N GLU A 107 6.22 9.34 -13.01
CA GLU A 107 6.96 9.81 -14.18
C GLU A 107 8.48 9.84 -13.96
N VAL A 108 8.94 10.37 -12.81
CA VAL A 108 10.37 10.44 -12.47
C VAL A 108 11.01 9.05 -12.37
N ASN A 109 10.23 8.00 -12.10
CA ASN A 109 10.71 6.62 -12.00
C ASN A 109 10.45 5.78 -13.25
N ALA A 110 9.78 6.29 -14.29
CA ALA A 110 9.25 5.49 -15.39
C ALA A 110 10.28 4.54 -16.05
N SER A 111 11.52 4.97 -16.25
CA SER A 111 12.60 4.14 -16.83
C SER A 111 13.13 3.02 -15.91
N ARG A 112 12.82 3.11 -14.61
CA ARG A 112 13.23 2.17 -13.56
C ARG A 112 12.14 1.16 -13.20
N LEU A 113 10.90 1.44 -13.57
CA LEU A 113 9.79 0.52 -13.40
C LEU A 113 9.96 -0.70 -14.32
N ARG A 114 9.52 -1.86 -13.82
CA ARG A 114 9.59 -3.16 -14.50
C ARG A 114 8.22 -3.82 -14.62
N CYS A 115 7.23 -3.35 -13.86
CA CYS A 115 5.83 -3.64 -14.07
C CYS A 115 5.37 -3.03 -15.41
N PRO A 116 4.67 -3.79 -16.28
CA PRO A 116 4.29 -3.31 -17.61
C PRO A 116 3.21 -2.21 -17.57
N GLN A 117 2.47 -2.09 -16.48
CA GLN A 117 1.43 -1.08 -16.31
C GLN A 117 1.52 -0.45 -14.92
N VAL A 118 1.77 0.87 -14.87
CA VAL A 118 1.78 1.65 -13.63
C VAL A 118 1.02 2.95 -13.88
N ASP A 119 0.00 3.23 -13.06
CA ASP A 119 -0.84 4.41 -13.24
C ASP A 119 -1.30 4.99 -11.89
N ALA A 120 -1.86 6.20 -11.91
CA ALA A 120 -2.48 6.84 -10.77
C ALA A 120 -3.98 7.10 -11.02
N MET A 121 -4.82 6.63 -10.09
CA MET A 121 -6.27 6.78 -10.17
C MET A 121 -6.80 7.53 -8.94
N MET A 122 -7.69 8.49 -9.15
CA MET A 122 -8.32 9.20 -8.03
C MET A 122 -9.37 8.30 -7.38
N VAL A 123 -9.28 8.13 -6.07
CA VAL A 123 -10.20 7.32 -5.26
C VAL A 123 -10.55 8.09 -4.00
N ASP A 124 -11.76 8.65 -3.98
CA ASP A 124 -12.37 9.18 -2.77
C ASP A 124 -13.19 8.08 -2.11
N TRP A 125 -12.80 7.70 -0.90
CA TRP A 125 -13.44 6.60 -0.15
C TRP A 125 -14.91 6.89 0.13
N THR A 126 -15.31 8.15 0.26
CA THR A 126 -16.68 8.55 0.62
C THR A 126 -17.65 8.45 -0.55
N THR A 127 -17.14 8.53 -1.78
CA THR A 127 -17.93 8.47 -3.02
C THR A 127 -17.63 7.21 -3.84
N TRP A 128 -16.77 6.33 -3.32
CA TRP A 128 -16.37 5.11 -3.98
C TRP A 128 -17.57 4.22 -4.31
N LYS A 129 -17.58 3.77 -5.56
CA LYS A 129 -18.47 2.71 -6.04
C LYS A 129 -17.58 1.70 -6.70
N TRP A 130 -17.71 0.43 -6.33
CA TRP A 130 -17.01 -0.63 -7.04
C TRP A 130 -17.43 -0.61 -8.51
N MET A 131 -16.49 -0.21 -9.35
CA MET A 131 -16.51 -0.54 -10.77
C MET A 131 -15.85 -1.91 -10.89
N ASP A 132 -16.22 -2.75 -11.85
CA ASP A 132 -15.61 -4.08 -12.10
C ASP A 132 -14.10 -3.97 -12.35
N ALA A 133 -13.35 -3.75 -11.28
CA ALA A 133 -12.01 -3.26 -11.34
C ALA A 133 -11.08 -4.48 -11.37
N PRO A 134 -10.07 -4.45 -12.24
CA PRO A 134 -9.21 -5.58 -12.50
C PRO A 134 -8.19 -5.79 -11.37
N TRP A 135 -8.46 -5.44 -10.11
CA TRP A 135 -7.45 -5.52 -9.05
C TRP A 135 -7.60 -6.80 -8.27
N ASP A 136 -6.51 -7.52 -8.06
CA ASP A 136 -6.49 -8.82 -7.38
C ASP A 136 -6.02 -8.70 -5.92
N ILE A 137 -5.13 -7.73 -5.66
CA ILE A 137 -4.64 -7.41 -4.31
C ILE A 137 -4.79 -5.91 -4.06
N LEU A 138 -5.33 -5.57 -2.90
CA LEU A 138 -5.33 -4.20 -2.39
C LEU A 138 -4.24 -4.06 -1.32
N ILE A 139 -3.42 -3.01 -1.39
CA ILE A 139 -2.42 -2.70 -0.37
C ILE A 139 -2.67 -1.31 0.21
N ALA A 140 -2.32 -1.08 1.47
CA ALA A 140 -2.43 0.25 2.09
C ALA A 140 -1.35 0.40 3.17
N ALA A 141 -0.69 1.55 3.19
CA ALA A 141 0.31 1.88 4.19
C ALA A 141 -0.11 3.11 5.00
N ASP A 142 -0.18 2.95 6.31
CA ASP A 142 -0.50 4.01 7.29
C ASP A 142 -1.86 4.69 7.12
N CYS A 143 -2.87 4.03 6.52
CA CYS A 143 -4.22 4.58 6.38
C CYS A 143 -5.10 4.45 7.65
N VAL A 144 -4.68 3.64 8.63
CA VAL A 144 -5.42 3.40 9.88
C VAL A 144 -4.99 4.42 10.94
N TYR A 145 -5.48 5.65 10.83
CA TYR A 145 -5.16 6.74 11.78
C TYR A 145 -6.31 7.68 12.10
N ASP A 146 -7.26 7.89 11.16
CA ASP A 146 -8.42 8.75 11.35
C ASP A 146 -9.70 7.91 11.48
N VAL A 147 -10.23 7.82 12.70
CA VAL A 147 -11.44 7.05 13.01
C VAL A 147 -12.63 7.49 12.18
N ALA A 148 -12.73 8.79 11.82
CA ALA A 148 -13.82 9.30 11.00
C ALA A 148 -13.78 8.76 9.56
N ALA A 149 -12.60 8.38 9.07
CA ALA A 149 -12.42 7.84 7.73
C ALA A 149 -12.70 6.33 7.64
N PHE A 150 -12.72 5.60 8.77
CA PHE A 150 -12.82 4.13 8.75
C PHE A 150 -14.09 3.60 8.07
N PRO A 151 -15.30 4.12 8.31
CA PRO A 151 -16.49 3.60 7.64
C PRO A 151 -16.39 3.66 6.11
N ALA A 152 -15.85 4.76 5.57
CA ALA A 152 -15.66 4.93 4.13
C ALA A 152 -14.53 4.03 3.60
N MET A 153 -13.38 3.99 4.27
CA MET A 153 -12.25 3.15 3.89
C MET A 153 -12.59 1.66 3.92
N VAL A 154 -13.28 1.20 4.96
CA VAL A 154 -13.67 -0.21 5.10
C VAL A 154 -14.81 -0.56 4.13
N HIS A 155 -15.65 0.39 3.72
CA HIS A 155 -16.56 0.18 2.59
C HIS A 155 -15.82 -0.09 1.28
N VAL A 156 -14.74 0.64 0.97
CA VAL A 156 -13.88 0.36 -0.19
C VAL A 156 -13.31 -1.06 -0.09
N LEU A 157 -12.75 -1.41 1.08
CA LEU A 157 -12.18 -2.75 1.31
C LEU A 157 -13.24 -3.86 1.16
N ALA A 158 -14.41 -3.69 1.77
CA ALA A 158 -15.50 -4.67 1.72
C ALA A 158 -15.96 -4.91 0.28
N THR A 159 -16.23 -3.83 -0.47
CA THR A 159 -16.66 -3.93 -1.87
C THR A 159 -15.61 -4.57 -2.77
N PHE A 160 -14.33 -4.28 -2.54
CA PHE A 160 -13.22 -4.97 -3.19
C PHE A 160 -13.21 -6.47 -2.89
N LEU A 161 -13.30 -6.87 -1.62
CA LEU A 161 -13.27 -8.29 -1.23
C LEU A 161 -14.52 -9.06 -1.70
N ASP A 162 -15.68 -8.42 -1.71
CA ASP A 162 -16.95 -9.01 -2.17
C ASP A 162 -16.94 -9.31 -3.68
N ALA A 163 -16.10 -8.61 -4.45
CA ALA A 163 -15.99 -8.80 -5.90
C ALA A 163 -15.23 -10.09 -6.30
N GLY A 164 -14.67 -10.86 -5.37
CA GLY A 164 -14.09 -12.16 -5.69
C GLY A 164 -13.42 -12.86 -4.52
N LYS A 165 -13.68 -14.16 -4.38
CA LYS A 165 -13.17 -15.00 -3.26
C LYS A 165 -11.64 -15.12 -3.21
N THR A 166 -10.95 -14.86 -4.31
CA THR A 166 -9.48 -14.91 -4.39
C THR A 166 -8.82 -13.57 -4.07
N LYS A 167 -9.60 -12.49 -3.89
CA LYS A 167 -9.09 -11.17 -3.58
C LYS A 167 -8.67 -11.10 -2.11
N SER A 168 -7.59 -10.38 -1.86
CA SER A 168 -7.10 -10.12 -0.50
C SER A 168 -6.55 -8.72 -0.39
N ALA A 169 -6.56 -8.17 0.82
CA ALA A 169 -5.92 -6.90 1.11
C ALA A 169 -4.77 -7.06 2.10
N ILE A 170 -3.78 -6.18 2.04
CA ILE A 170 -2.61 -6.19 2.93
C ILE A 170 -2.36 -4.78 3.43
N PHE A 171 -2.56 -4.56 4.72
CA PHE A 171 -2.44 -3.24 5.33
C PHE A 171 -1.24 -3.24 6.26
N ALA A 172 -0.31 -2.30 6.07
CA ALA A 172 0.68 -1.96 7.08
C ALA A 172 0.18 -0.74 7.86
N SER A 173 0.09 -0.84 9.19
CA SER A 173 -0.45 0.21 10.04
C SER A 173 0.44 0.44 11.26
N THR A 174 0.76 1.70 11.53
CA THR A 174 1.48 2.07 12.75
C THR A 174 0.50 2.09 13.93
N LEU A 175 0.70 1.21 14.90
CA LEU A 175 -0.08 1.17 16.14
C LEU A 175 0.37 2.32 17.06
N ARG A 176 -0.28 3.47 16.90
CA ARG A 176 -0.04 4.69 17.71
C ARG A 176 -0.92 4.74 18.95
N ASN A 177 -2.15 4.27 18.80
CA ASN A 177 -3.18 4.25 19.83
C ASN A 177 -3.99 2.97 19.66
N GLN A 178 -4.17 2.20 20.74
CA GLN A 178 -4.87 0.92 20.70
C GLN A 178 -6.36 1.10 20.37
N ASP A 179 -7.04 2.07 20.98
CA ASP A 179 -8.47 2.34 20.74
C ASP A 179 -8.75 2.69 19.27
N THR A 180 -7.83 3.38 18.61
CA THR A 180 -7.91 3.69 17.17
C THR A 180 -7.81 2.43 16.33
N PHE A 181 -6.92 1.50 16.70
CA PHE A 181 -6.81 0.22 15.99
C PHE A 181 -8.02 -0.68 16.26
N ASP A 182 -8.52 -0.71 17.49
CA ASP A 182 -9.71 -1.46 17.87
C ASP A 182 -10.95 -0.96 17.11
N ALA A 183 -11.11 0.37 16.97
CA ALA A 183 -12.17 0.94 16.15
C ALA A 183 -12.09 0.53 14.67
N PHE A 184 -10.89 0.31 14.14
CA PHE A 184 -10.71 -0.25 12.80
C PHE A 184 -11.11 -1.74 12.76
N LEU A 185 -10.72 -2.53 13.76
CA LEU A 185 -11.14 -3.94 13.86
C LEU A 185 -12.66 -4.09 13.98
N ASP A 186 -13.33 -3.21 14.71
CA ASP A 186 -14.79 -3.17 14.81
C ASP A 186 -15.46 -2.97 13.44
N GLN A 187 -14.88 -2.09 12.60
CA GLN A 187 -15.37 -1.91 11.23
C GLN A 187 -15.13 -3.15 10.36
N LEU A 188 -13.96 -3.81 10.47
CA LEU A 188 -13.73 -5.08 9.77
C LEU A 188 -14.78 -6.14 10.17
N HIS A 189 -15.06 -6.25 11.46
CA HIS A 189 -16.06 -7.17 11.99
C HIS A 189 -17.47 -6.87 11.44
N LEU A 190 -17.88 -5.60 11.44
CA LEU A 190 -19.17 -5.16 10.90
C LEU A 190 -19.37 -5.58 9.43
N HIS A 191 -18.28 -5.62 8.65
CA HIS A 191 -18.29 -5.99 7.23
C HIS A 191 -17.98 -7.48 6.95
N LYS A 192 -17.87 -8.31 8.00
CA LYS A 192 -17.51 -9.74 7.91
C LYS A 192 -16.18 -9.96 7.19
N ILE A 193 -15.20 -9.12 7.50
CA ILE A 193 -13.84 -9.20 6.99
C ILE A 193 -12.99 -9.90 8.07
N GLU A 194 -12.36 -11.00 7.69
CA GLU A 194 -11.37 -11.67 8.52
C GLU A 194 -10.03 -10.96 8.39
N TYR A 195 -9.24 -10.95 9.46
CA TYR A 195 -7.88 -10.44 9.44
C TYR A 195 -6.89 -11.46 10.01
N GLU A 196 -5.72 -11.54 9.40
CA GLU A 196 -4.59 -12.36 9.80
C GLU A 196 -3.39 -11.43 10.05
N ASP A 197 -2.84 -11.42 11.26
CA ASP A 197 -1.61 -10.67 11.56
C ASP A 197 -0.38 -11.43 11.01
N LEU A 198 0.24 -10.87 9.98
CA LEU A 198 1.43 -11.43 9.32
C LEU A 198 2.74 -10.90 9.91
N THR A 199 2.70 -10.02 10.91
CA THR A 199 3.85 -9.19 11.34
C THR A 199 5.06 -10.02 11.73
N ALA A 200 4.89 -11.01 12.62
CA ALA A 200 6.00 -11.81 13.11
C ALA A 200 6.67 -12.63 11.99
N ALA A 201 5.85 -13.28 11.15
CA ALA A 201 6.33 -14.06 10.02
C ALA A 201 7.02 -13.18 8.98
N ALA A 202 6.47 -11.99 8.70
CA ALA A 202 7.02 -11.06 7.73
C ALA A 202 8.37 -10.47 8.16
N ILE A 203 8.48 -9.98 9.41
CA ILE A 203 9.70 -9.37 9.95
C ILE A 203 10.90 -10.31 9.81
N SER A 204 10.70 -11.63 10.01
CA SER A 204 11.77 -12.63 9.90
C SER A 204 12.41 -12.73 8.52
N LYS A 205 11.72 -12.27 7.47
CA LYS A 205 12.16 -12.32 6.06
C LYS A 205 12.53 -10.96 5.48
N MET A 206 12.15 -9.87 6.15
CA MET A 206 12.31 -8.51 5.62
C MET A 206 13.78 -8.07 5.62
N PRO A 207 14.24 -7.37 4.56
CA PRO A 207 15.66 -7.08 4.34
C PRO A 207 16.24 -5.95 5.20
N HIS A 208 15.44 -5.22 5.99
CA HIS A 208 15.89 -4.00 6.68
C HIS A 208 16.56 -2.99 5.72
N ALA A 209 15.93 -2.78 4.57
CA ALA A 209 16.42 -1.98 3.47
C ALA A 209 16.35 -0.46 3.73
N PHE A 210 15.44 -0.04 4.60
CA PHE A 210 15.17 1.38 4.85
C PHE A 210 15.31 1.71 6.33
N LEU A 211 15.72 2.95 6.63
CA LEU A 211 15.94 3.43 8.00
C LEU A 211 14.68 4.12 8.50
N TYR A 212 14.07 3.55 9.55
CA TYR A 212 12.94 4.12 10.28
C TYR A 212 12.86 3.48 11.67
N ASP A 213 12.54 4.28 12.70
CA ASP A 213 12.81 3.88 14.10
C ASP A 213 11.66 3.12 14.78
N ASN A 214 10.43 3.24 14.27
CA ASN A 214 9.21 2.74 14.92
C ASN A 214 8.77 1.34 14.42
N ARG A 215 9.68 0.54 13.86
CA ARG A 215 9.36 -0.78 13.27
C ARG A 215 8.58 -1.71 14.19
N GLY A 216 8.90 -1.72 15.49
CA GLY A 216 8.21 -2.55 16.49
C GLY A 216 6.74 -2.17 16.72
N SER A 217 6.33 -0.96 16.31
CA SER A 217 4.97 -0.45 16.42
C SER A 217 4.15 -0.66 15.16
N ILE A 218 4.74 -1.14 14.06
CA ILE A 218 4.02 -1.37 12.81
C ILE A 218 3.49 -2.81 12.78
N ARG A 219 2.26 -2.97 12.30
CA ARG A 219 1.64 -4.27 12.04
C ARG A 219 1.34 -4.41 10.56
N VAL A 220 1.55 -5.60 10.00
CA VAL A 220 1.07 -5.94 8.66
C VAL A 220 0.00 -7.02 8.77
N CYS A 221 -1.21 -6.69 8.36
CA CYS A 221 -2.36 -7.57 8.43
C CYS A 221 -2.84 -7.90 7.02
N ARG A 222 -3.16 -9.16 6.77
CA ARG A 222 -3.91 -9.58 5.59
C ARG A 222 -5.40 -9.58 5.92
N MET A 223 -6.22 -9.11 5.01
CA MET A 223 -7.68 -9.16 5.11
C MET A 223 -8.29 -9.96 3.97
N THR A 224 -9.27 -10.79 4.29
CA THR A 224 -10.03 -11.62 3.35
C THR A 224 -11.51 -11.60 3.71
N LYS A 225 -12.38 -11.92 2.74
CA LYS A 225 -13.80 -12.10 3.06
C LYS A 225 -13.96 -13.36 3.90
N ALA A 226 -14.77 -13.30 4.96
CA ALA A 226 -15.13 -14.49 5.72
C ALA A 226 -15.74 -15.56 4.79
N ALA A 227 -15.40 -16.82 5.01
CA ALA A 227 -16.08 -17.92 4.32
C ALA A 227 -17.58 -17.82 4.62
N ALA A 228 -18.43 -17.93 3.60
CA ALA A 228 -19.86 -18.02 3.85
C ALA A 228 -20.10 -19.29 4.69
N ASP A 229 -20.67 -19.13 5.89
CA ASP A 229 -21.13 -20.27 6.67
C ASP A 229 -22.02 -21.11 5.76
N ASN A 230 -21.63 -22.36 5.53
CA ASN A 230 -22.52 -23.35 4.95
C ASN A 230 -23.62 -23.60 5.98
N VAL A 231 -24.64 -22.74 6.00
CA VAL A 231 -25.89 -23.03 6.68
C VAL A 231 -26.51 -24.17 5.88
N ALA A 232 -26.23 -25.39 6.31
CA ALA A 232 -26.97 -26.56 5.88
C ALA A 232 -28.45 -26.29 6.21
N THR A 233 -29.24 -26.07 5.16
CA THR A 233 -30.71 -26.07 5.21
C THR A 233 -31.24 -27.44 5.57
#